data_AF-A0A9D3P923-F1
#
_entry.id   AF-A0A9D3P923-F1
#
_cell.length_a   1.000
_cell.length_b   1.000
_cell.length_c   1.000
_cell.angle_alpha   90.00
_cell.angle_beta   90.00
_cell.angle_gamma   90.00
#
_symmetry.space_group_name_H-M   'P 1'
#
loop_
_entity.id
_entity.type
_entity.pdbx_description
1 polymer ?
#
loop_
_entity_poly.entity_id
_entity_poly.type
_entity_poly.pdbx_seq_one_letter_code
_entity_poly.pdbx_strand_id
1 'polypeptide(L)'
;MASMSLMGLGFAPDGFSTVKNYNSKYTGNAKLGDLFMVKCGSSSAGSGPGYYHAGVYCSEEDEEIIHFTVSPSQSSSSGIAASSSFSSGPGFVSKVHMNMFCGQNHYAIYRKNGEIPTSFRANIRKAMKEIPEYDVLDSNCIHFAMKLLDVDLQTRENYIKQLLKITKGISRSTNQEMRSLPI
;
A
#
# COMPACT_ATOMS: atom_id res chain seq x y z
N MET A 1 5.05 15.37 -20.57
CA MET A 1 3.81 14.62 -20.30
C MET A 1 3.94 13.94 -18.95
N ALA A 2 3.05 14.26 -18.00
CA ALA A 2 3.09 13.69 -16.66
C ALA A 2 2.86 12.17 -16.73
N SER A 3 3.80 11.39 -16.22
CA SER A 3 3.66 9.94 -16.07
C SER A 3 2.62 9.67 -14.99
N MET A 4 1.34 9.55 -15.37
CA MET A 4 0.31 9.06 -14.46
C MET A 4 0.62 7.61 -14.09
N SER A 5 0.67 7.36 -12.79
CA SER A 5 0.73 6.01 -12.24
C SER A 5 -0.43 5.17 -12.79
N LEU A 6 -0.17 3.92 -13.19
CA LEU A 6 -1.21 2.96 -13.60
C LEU A 6 -2.29 2.82 -12.50
N MET A 7 -1.91 2.97 -11.23
CA MET A 7 -2.83 2.99 -10.10
C MET A 7 -3.50 4.35 -9.90
N GLY A 8 -2.84 5.44 -10.29
CA GLY A 8 -3.46 6.77 -10.39
C GLY A 8 -4.58 6.83 -11.44
N LEU A 9 -4.54 5.94 -12.43
CA LEU A 9 -5.60 5.72 -13.42
C LEU A 9 -6.70 4.75 -12.93
N GLY A 10 -6.57 4.15 -11.74
CA GLY A 10 -7.57 3.24 -11.16
C GLY A 10 -7.54 1.80 -11.67
N PHE A 11 -6.44 1.37 -12.31
CA PHE A 11 -6.28 -0.03 -12.73
C PHE A 11 -6.03 -0.94 -11.52
N ALA A 12 -6.80 -2.02 -11.44
CA ALA A 12 -6.62 -3.07 -10.46
C ALA A 12 -5.44 -3.99 -10.84
N PRO A 13 -4.72 -4.57 -9.85
CA PRO A 13 -3.82 -5.68 -10.10
C PRO A 13 -4.51 -6.81 -10.89
N ASP A 14 -3.72 -7.59 -11.64
CA ASP A 14 -4.21 -8.83 -12.23
C ASP A 14 -4.82 -9.74 -11.15
N GLY A 15 -6.00 -10.28 -11.43
CA GLY A 15 -6.76 -11.07 -10.46
C GLY A 15 -7.49 -10.26 -9.38
N PHE A 16 -7.56 -8.93 -9.51
CA PHE A 16 -8.35 -8.06 -8.65
C PHE A 16 -9.34 -7.21 -9.46
N SER A 17 -10.44 -6.82 -8.80
CA SER A 17 -11.41 -5.86 -9.28
C SER A 17 -11.39 -4.59 -8.44
N THR A 18 -11.56 -3.43 -9.08
CA THR A 18 -11.66 -2.14 -8.38
C THR A 18 -13.01 -2.02 -7.68
N VAL A 19 -13.00 -1.91 -6.35
CA VAL A 19 -14.20 -1.63 -5.53
C VAL A 19 -14.38 -0.13 -5.35
N LYS A 20 -13.27 0.59 -5.15
CA LYS A 20 -13.20 2.04 -4.99
C LYS A 20 -11.90 2.53 -5.62
N ASN A 21 -11.94 3.57 -6.44
CA ASN A 21 -10.73 4.21 -6.95
C ASN A 21 -10.30 5.39 -6.04
N TYR A 22 -9.12 5.97 -6.30
CA TYR A 22 -8.55 7.06 -5.50
C TYR A 22 -9.38 8.35 -5.48
N ASN A 23 -10.20 8.57 -6.50
CA ASN A 23 -10.97 9.80 -6.69
C ASN A 23 -12.45 9.65 -6.30
N SER A 24 -12.92 8.41 -6.08
CA SER A 24 -14.29 8.14 -5.70
C SER A 24 -14.47 8.27 -4.18
N LYS A 25 -15.66 8.73 -3.77
CA LYS A 25 -16.07 8.68 -2.36
C LYS A 25 -16.25 7.22 -1.94
N TYR A 26 -15.94 6.93 -0.67
CA TYR A 26 -16.23 5.61 -0.09
C TYR A 26 -17.70 5.52 0.29
N THR A 27 -18.33 4.40 -0.03
CA THR A 27 -19.77 4.17 0.17
C THR A 27 -20.06 3.05 1.19
N GLY A 28 -19.10 2.66 2.02
CA GLY A 28 -19.33 1.67 3.09
C GLY A 28 -19.38 0.20 2.64
N ASN A 29 -18.70 -0.16 1.55
CA ASN A 29 -18.81 -1.48 0.91
C ASN A 29 -17.58 -2.40 1.08
N ALA A 30 -16.73 -2.12 2.07
CA ALA A 30 -15.59 -2.97 2.39
C ALA A 30 -16.05 -4.36 2.86
N LYS A 31 -15.33 -5.39 2.42
CA LYS A 31 -15.55 -6.78 2.79
C LYS A 31 -14.25 -7.42 3.25
N LEU A 32 -14.38 -8.51 4.00
CA LEU A 32 -13.24 -9.32 4.42
C LEU A 32 -12.35 -9.66 3.21
N GLY A 33 -11.05 -9.39 3.33
CA GLY A 33 -10.08 -9.62 2.26
C GLY A 33 -9.93 -8.48 1.26
N ASP A 34 -10.67 -7.37 1.39
CA ASP A 34 -10.46 -6.20 0.56
C ASP A 34 -9.08 -5.57 0.84
N LEU A 35 -8.34 -5.31 -0.24
CA LEU A 35 -7.05 -4.67 -0.24
C LEU A 35 -7.22 -3.15 -0.25
N PHE A 36 -6.80 -2.49 0.81
CA PHE A 36 -6.71 -1.04 0.89
C PHE A 36 -5.32 -0.59 0.48
N MET A 37 -5.26 0.39 -0.42
CA MET A 37 -3.99 0.98 -0.85
C MET A 37 -4.06 2.49 -0.76
N VAL A 38 -3.38 3.04 0.24
CA VAL A 38 -3.37 4.46 0.61
C VAL A 38 -2.18 5.14 -0.03
N LYS A 39 -2.41 6.31 -0.64
CA LYS A 39 -1.32 7.17 -1.13
C LYS A 39 -0.85 8.08 0.00
N CYS A 40 0.31 7.81 0.55
CA CYS A 40 0.95 8.59 1.60
C CYS A 40 1.94 9.59 0.99
N GLY A 41 1.96 10.83 1.50
CA GLY A 41 2.90 11.85 1.04
C GLY A 41 2.40 12.69 -0.13
N SER A 42 1.43 13.56 0.15
CA SER A 42 1.26 14.81 -0.59
C SER A 42 1.00 15.90 0.44
N SER A 43 2.05 16.62 0.82
CA SER A 43 1.86 18.01 1.21
C SER A 43 1.13 18.71 0.05
N SER A 44 0.38 19.76 0.37
CA SER A 44 -0.49 20.55 -0.51
C SER A 44 0.18 21.19 -1.75
N ALA A 45 1.39 20.78 -2.12
CA ALA A 45 2.08 21.15 -3.35
C ALA A 45 2.63 19.88 -4.01
N GLY A 46 1.93 19.37 -5.01
CA GLY A 46 2.17 18.07 -5.67
C GLY A 46 3.51 17.92 -6.39
N SER A 47 4.62 17.75 -5.66
CA SER A 47 5.94 17.55 -6.27
C SER A 47 6.86 16.57 -5.53
N GLY A 48 6.32 15.43 -5.06
CA GLY A 48 7.11 14.32 -4.52
C GLY A 48 6.58 12.95 -4.97
N PRO A 49 7.44 11.93 -5.13
CA PRO A 49 6.99 10.57 -5.40
C PRO A 49 6.20 10.08 -4.18
N GLY A 50 4.87 10.01 -4.30
CA GLY A 50 4.01 9.46 -3.25
C GLY A 50 4.40 8.02 -2.93
N TYR A 51 4.43 7.68 -1.64
CA TYR A 51 4.57 6.32 -1.15
C TYR A 51 3.18 5.67 -1.07
N TYR A 52 3.08 4.37 -1.30
CA TYR A 52 1.83 3.64 -1.14
C TYR A 52 1.91 2.69 0.05
N HIS A 53 0.93 2.79 0.95
CA HIS A 53 0.80 1.90 2.09
C HIS A 53 -0.37 0.94 1.88
N ALA A 54 -0.14 -0.35 2.12
CA ALA A 54 -1.12 -1.40 1.89
C ALA A 54 -1.57 -2.07 3.20
N GLY A 55 -2.85 -2.42 3.24
CA GLY A 55 -3.48 -3.15 4.34
C GLY A 55 -4.67 -3.95 3.83
N VAL A 56 -5.14 -4.91 4.62
CA VAL A 56 -6.25 -5.78 4.26
C VAL A 56 -7.36 -5.66 5.29
N TYR A 57 -8.60 -5.52 4.83
CA TYR A 57 -9.78 -5.52 5.69
C TYR A 57 -9.99 -6.90 6.31
N CYS A 58 -9.94 -6.96 7.64
CA CYS A 58 -9.84 -8.22 8.38
C CYS A 58 -10.92 -8.44 9.44
N SER A 59 -11.85 -7.50 9.60
CA SER A 59 -13.01 -7.66 10.49
C SER A 59 -14.30 -7.84 9.69
N GLU A 60 -15.30 -8.45 10.32
CA GLU A 60 -16.67 -8.50 9.79
C GLU A 60 -17.57 -7.45 10.47
N GLU A 61 -17.16 -6.93 11.64
CA GLU A 61 -18.00 -6.12 12.53
C GLU A 61 -17.33 -4.78 12.92
N ASP A 62 -16.00 -4.74 13.08
CA ASP A 62 -15.28 -3.65 13.75
C ASP A 62 -14.48 -2.72 12.81
N GLU A 63 -14.70 -2.81 11.50
CA GLU A 63 -14.00 -2.01 10.49
C GLU A 63 -12.46 -2.03 10.59
N GLU A 64 -11.87 -3.18 10.93
CA GLU A 64 -10.41 -3.31 11.11
C GLU A 64 -9.65 -3.56 9.81
N ILE A 65 -8.49 -2.90 9.70
CA ILE A 65 -7.45 -3.17 8.70
C ILE A 65 -6.23 -3.77 9.41
N ILE A 66 -5.76 -4.92 8.93
CA ILE A 66 -4.44 -5.45 9.28
C ILE A 66 -3.39 -4.92 8.29
N HIS A 67 -2.26 -4.44 8.81
CA HIS A 67 -1.19 -3.91 7.99
C HIS A 67 0.19 -4.19 8.61
N PHE A 68 1.22 -3.96 7.80
CA PHE A 68 2.61 -4.17 8.17
C PHE A 68 3.43 -2.91 7.94
N THR A 69 4.19 -2.48 8.95
CA THR A 69 4.97 -1.23 8.93
C THR A 69 6.31 -1.43 9.65
N VAL A 70 7.21 -0.45 9.59
CA VAL A 70 8.41 -0.42 10.45
C VAL A 70 8.00 -0.17 11.90
N SER A 71 8.69 -0.80 12.85
CA SER A 71 8.41 -0.62 14.29
C SER A 71 8.48 0.85 14.73
N PRO A 72 7.53 1.31 15.58
CA PRO A 72 7.42 2.72 15.97
C PRO A 72 8.56 3.22 16.88
N SER A 73 9.46 2.36 17.37
CA SER A 73 10.63 2.78 18.16
C SER A 73 11.63 3.66 17.40
N GLN A 74 11.44 3.84 16.08
CA GLN A 74 12.24 4.76 15.25
C GLN A 74 11.43 5.90 14.62
N SER A 75 10.12 6.02 14.90
CA SER A 75 9.25 7.02 14.27
C SER A 75 8.53 7.83 15.34
N SER A 76 9.08 9.00 15.67
CA SER A 76 8.45 9.98 16.56
C SER A 76 7.02 10.30 16.10
N SER A 77 6.11 10.30 17.08
CA SER A 77 4.76 10.87 17.10
C SER A 77 4.29 11.66 15.86
N SER A 78 3.13 11.23 15.35
CA SER A 78 2.24 11.90 14.38
C SER A 78 2.31 11.37 12.95
N GLY A 79 1.29 10.56 12.59
CA GLY A 79 0.79 10.33 11.23
C GLY A 79 1.81 9.84 10.21
N ILE A 80 1.81 8.54 9.90
CA ILE A 80 2.51 7.90 8.77
C ILE A 80 3.74 8.71 8.33
N ALA A 81 4.72 8.81 9.24
CA ALA A 81 5.92 9.58 8.98
C ALA A 81 6.58 8.98 7.75
N ALA A 82 6.79 9.81 6.74
CA ALA A 82 7.50 9.46 5.53
C ALA A 82 8.90 8.96 5.90
N SER A 83 9.11 7.65 5.91
CA SER A 83 10.48 7.12 5.89
C SER A 83 10.97 7.24 4.45
N SER A 84 11.48 8.41 4.10
CA SER A 84 12.39 8.62 2.96
C SER A 84 13.74 7.94 3.16
N SER A 85 13.91 7.20 4.25
CA SER A 85 15.05 6.33 4.49
C SER A 85 14.70 4.93 4.01
N PHE A 86 15.59 4.34 3.21
CA PHE A 86 15.63 2.91 2.88
C PHE A 86 15.92 2.10 4.16
N SER A 87 15.05 2.22 5.16
CA SER A 87 15.27 1.67 6.48
C SER A 87 14.73 0.26 6.52
N SER A 88 15.64 -0.71 6.43
CA SER A 88 15.38 -2.07 6.88
C SER A 88 15.43 -2.10 8.41
N GLY A 89 14.53 -2.85 9.04
CA GLY A 89 14.43 -2.89 10.50
C GLY A 89 13.32 -3.82 10.99
N PRO A 90 13.15 -3.98 12.32
CA PRO A 90 12.11 -4.85 12.85
C PRO A 90 10.74 -4.36 12.38
N GLY A 91 10.05 -5.21 11.63
CA GLY A 91 8.70 -4.93 11.18
C GLY A 91 7.68 -5.14 12.29
N PHE A 92 6.54 -4.49 12.13
CA PHE A 92 5.44 -4.50 13.07
C PHE A 92 4.13 -4.75 12.33
N VAL A 93 3.44 -5.82 12.73
CA VAL A 93 2.11 -6.16 12.23
C VAL A 93 1.08 -5.65 13.23
N SER A 94 0.15 -4.83 12.77
CA SER A 94 -0.91 -4.27 13.62
C SER A 94 -2.26 -4.29 12.93
N LYS A 95 -3.29 -4.29 13.77
CA LYS A 95 -4.66 -3.99 13.37
C LYS A 95 -5.03 -2.60 13.83
N VAL A 96 -5.67 -1.83 12.96
CA VAL A 96 -6.16 -0.49 13.26
C VAL A 96 -7.53 -0.30 12.63
N HIS A 97 -8.32 0.62 13.17
CA HIS A 97 -9.59 1.01 12.55
C HIS A 97 -9.35 1.60 11.15
N MET A 98 -10.24 1.30 10.20
CA MET A 98 -10.14 1.73 8.80
C MET A 98 -9.93 3.25 8.64
N ASN A 99 -10.66 4.06 9.42
CA ASN A 99 -10.49 5.52 9.44
C ASN A 99 -9.09 5.96 9.89
N MET A 100 -8.47 5.25 10.84
CA MET A 100 -7.09 5.53 11.27
C MET A 100 -6.09 5.12 10.19
N PHE A 101 -6.32 3.97 9.54
CA PHE A 101 -5.47 3.48 8.46
C PHE A 101 -5.43 4.44 7.26
N CYS A 102 -6.60 4.92 6.82
CA CYS A 102 -6.72 5.81 5.66
C CYS A 102 -6.36 7.26 6.01
N GLY A 103 -6.74 7.73 7.20
CA GLY A 103 -6.64 9.13 7.60
C GLY A 103 -7.34 10.05 6.60
N GLN A 104 -6.71 11.19 6.29
CA GLN A 104 -7.19 12.14 5.28
C GLN A 104 -6.64 11.87 3.87
N ASN A 105 -5.98 10.72 3.67
CA ASN A 105 -5.29 10.44 2.41
C ASN A 105 -6.26 9.91 1.33
N HIS A 106 -5.85 10.04 0.07
CA HIS A 106 -6.50 9.34 -1.02
C HIS A 106 -6.16 7.84 -0.98
N TYR A 107 -7.17 6.99 -1.15
CA TYR A 107 -6.98 5.53 -1.15
C TYR A 107 -7.88 4.85 -2.17
N ALA A 108 -7.47 3.66 -2.59
CA ALA A 108 -8.27 2.74 -3.41
C ALA A 108 -8.54 1.45 -2.63
N ILE A 109 -9.61 0.77 -3.02
CA ILE A 109 -10.00 -0.55 -2.49
C ILE A 109 -10.09 -1.51 -3.67
N TYR A 110 -9.39 -2.63 -3.57
CA TYR A 110 -9.40 -3.70 -4.56
C TYR A 110 -9.87 -4.99 -3.91
N ARG A 111 -10.63 -5.79 -4.66
CA ARG A 111 -11.11 -7.10 -4.21
C ARG A 111 -10.51 -8.17 -5.09
N LYS A 112 -9.89 -9.18 -4.46
CA LYS A 112 -9.41 -10.36 -5.20
C LYS A 112 -10.60 -11.02 -5.89
N ASN A 113 -10.42 -11.38 -7.16
CA ASN A 113 -11.43 -12.09 -7.93
C ASN A 113 -11.61 -13.51 -7.36
N GLY A 114 -12.87 -13.95 -7.32
CA GLY A 114 -13.25 -15.20 -6.66
C GLY A 114 -13.45 -15.02 -5.16
N GLU A 115 -13.40 -16.13 -4.42
CA GLU A 115 -13.58 -16.12 -2.97
C GLU A 115 -12.29 -15.74 -2.24
N ILE A 116 -12.47 -15.24 -1.02
CA ILE A 116 -11.36 -15.05 -0.09
C ILE A 116 -10.69 -16.40 0.20
N PRO A 117 -9.35 -16.48 0.27
CA PRO A 117 -8.69 -17.73 0.59
C PRO A 117 -9.17 -18.31 1.92
N THR A 118 -9.45 -19.61 1.97
CA THR A 118 -9.81 -20.30 3.21
C THR A 118 -8.70 -20.22 4.27
N SER A 119 -7.45 -20.04 3.83
CA SER A 119 -6.27 -19.80 4.65
C SER A 119 -6.22 -18.40 5.29
N PHE A 120 -7.06 -17.44 4.88
CA PHE A 120 -6.95 -16.03 5.26
C PHE A 120 -6.90 -15.79 6.77
N ARG A 121 -7.84 -16.38 7.53
CA ARG A 121 -7.89 -16.26 8.99
C ARG A 121 -6.67 -16.88 9.66
N ALA A 122 -6.16 -17.99 9.14
CA ALA A 122 -4.95 -18.63 9.64
C ALA A 122 -3.71 -17.76 9.36
N ASN A 123 -3.64 -17.17 8.15
CA ASN A 123 -2.56 -16.26 7.75
C ASN A 123 -2.50 -15.02 8.66
N ILE A 124 -3.64 -14.43 9.02
CA ILE A 124 -3.71 -13.31 9.98
C ILE A 124 -3.15 -13.74 11.35
N ARG A 125 -3.62 -14.86 11.91
CA ARG A 125 -3.17 -15.33 13.23
C ARG A 125 -1.67 -15.63 13.25
N LYS A 126 -1.14 -16.16 12.15
CA LYS A 126 0.29 -16.42 11.98
C LYS A 126 1.07 -15.11 11.90
N ALA A 127 0.64 -14.19 11.04
CA ALA A 127 1.25 -12.87 10.86
C ALA A 127 1.37 -12.07 12.17
N MET A 128 0.33 -12.07 13.01
CA MET A 128 0.34 -11.35 14.29
C MET A 128 1.32 -11.91 15.33
N LYS A 129 1.84 -13.13 15.12
CA LYS A 129 2.81 -13.78 16.02
C LYS A 129 4.25 -13.65 15.52
N GLU A 130 4.43 -13.28 14.26
CA GLU A 130 5.74 -13.13 13.64
C GLU A 130 6.25 -11.70 13.87
N ILE A 131 7.57 -11.54 14.01
CA ILE A 131 8.25 -10.24 13.97
C ILE A 131 9.15 -10.24 12.74
N PRO A 132 8.58 -10.16 11.52
CA PRO A 132 9.38 -10.22 10.30
C PRO A 132 10.20 -8.94 10.15
N GLU A 133 11.36 -9.06 9.51
CA GLU A 133 12.15 -7.89 9.12
C GLU A 133 11.41 -7.15 8.00
N TYR A 134 11.27 -5.83 8.16
CA TYR A 134 10.71 -4.96 7.15
C TYR A 134 11.82 -4.57 6.19
N ASP A 135 11.57 -4.73 4.89
CA ASP A 135 12.43 -4.23 3.82
C ASP A 135 11.56 -3.53 2.77
N VAL A 136 11.93 -2.29 2.42
CA VAL A 136 11.14 -1.44 1.51
C VAL A 136 10.98 -2.07 0.13
N LEU A 137 11.95 -2.87 -0.32
CA LEU A 137 11.99 -3.47 -1.64
C LEU A 137 11.49 -4.92 -1.64
N ASP A 138 11.80 -5.70 -0.61
CA ASP A 138 11.64 -7.16 -0.63
C ASP A 138 10.65 -7.72 0.41
N SER A 139 10.32 -6.97 1.46
CA SER A 139 9.39 -7.38 2.53
C SER A 139 8.70 -6.18 3.13
N ASN A 140 7.82 -5.58 2.34
CA ASN A 140 7.06 -4.37 2.71
C ASN A 140 5.56 -4.67 2.93
N CYS A 141 4.79 -3.61 3.20
CA CYS A 141 3.34 -3.68 3.40
C CYS A 141 2.56 -4.36 2.26
N ILE A 142 3.03 -4.24 1.01
CA ILE A 142 2.38 -4.83 -0.17
C ILE A 142 2.64 -6.33 -0.22
N HIS A 143 3.90 -6.75 0.00
CA HIS A 143 4.25 -8.17 0.08
C HIS A 143 3.43 -8.89 1.16
N PHE A 144 3.32 -8.23 2.30
CA PHE A 144 2.53 -8.69 3.43
C PHE A 144 1.06 -8.87 3.05
N ALA A 145 0.42 -7.84 2.46
CA ALA A 145 -0.98 -7.91 2.06
C ALA A 145 -1.23 -9.02 1.04
N MET A 146 -0.34 -9.19 0.06
CA MET A 146 -0.44 -10.26 -0.94
C MET A 146 -0.30 -11.65 -0.32
N LYS A 147 0.62 -11.82 0.65
CA LYS A 147 0.79 -13.08 1.40
C LYS A 147 -0.46 -13.44 2.18
N LEU A 148 -1.13 -12.46 2.81
CA LEU A 148 -2.41 -12.72 3.50
C LEU A 148 -3.48 -13.24 2.54
N LEU A 149 -3.54 -12.66 1.33
CA LEU A 149 -4.51 -12.97 0.28
C LEU A 149 -4.14 -14.16 -0.60
N ASP A 150 -3.10 -14.91 -0.23
CA ASP A 150 -2.64 -16.13 -0.92
C ASP A 150 -2.40 -15.90 -2.42
N VAL A 151 -1.89 -14.70 -2.76
CA VAL A 151 -1.48 -14.37 -4.13
C VAL A 151 -0.11 -15.02 -4.35
N ASP A 152 0.00 -15.80 -5.43
CA ASP A 152 1.21 -16.54 -5.73
C ASP A 152 2.42 -15.60 -5.91
N LEU A 153 3.60 -16.14 -5.63
CA LEU A 153 4.85 -15.38 -5.63
C LEU A 153 5.14 -14.74 -6.99
N GLN A 154 4.80 -15.40 -8.10
CA GLN A 154 5.11 -14.90 -9.44
C GLN A 154 4.23 -13.69 -9.79
N THR A 155 2.93 -13.76 -9.49
CA THR A 155 1.99 -12.64 -9.60
C THR A 155 2.37 -11.50 -8.67
N ARG A 156 2.81 -11.82 -7.44
CA ARG A 156 3.29 -10.85 -6.46
C ARG A 156 4.50 -10.07 -6.99
N GLU A 157 5.53 -10.76 -7.48
CA GLU A 157 6.72 -10.13 -8.07
C GLU A 157 6.38 -9.27 -9.30
N ASN A 158 5.43 -9.71 -10.14
CA ASN A 158 4.97 -8.91 -11.27
C ASN A 158 4.27 -7.63 -10.82
N TYR A 159 3.43 -7.72 -9.79
CA TYR A 159 2.74 -6.56 -9.23
C TYR A 159 3.72 -5.55 -8.60
N ILE A 160 4.71 -6.05 -7.86
CA ILE A 160 5.78 -5.21 -7.30
C ILE A 160 6.61 -4.57 -8.39
N LYS A 161 6.96 -5.30 -9.46
CA LYS A 161 7.66 -4.73 -10.63
C LYS A 161 6.82 -3.64 -11.30
N GLN A 162 5.50 -3.80 -11.41
CA GLN A 162 4.62 -2.75 -11.93
C GLN A 162 4.62 -1.52 -11.01
N LEU A 163 4.48 -1.71 -9.70
CA LEU A 163 4.58 -0.66 -8.67
C LEU A 163 5.92 0.09 -8.70
N LEU A 164 7.03 -0.63 -8.75
CA LEU A 164 8.37 -0.05 -8.80
C LEU A 164 8.64 0.69 -10.12
N LYS A 165 8.13 0.20 -11.25
CA LYS A 165 8.19 0.93 -12.53
C LYS A 165 7.45 2.25 -12.44
N ILE A 166 6.29 2.25 -11.78
CA ILE A 166 5.47 3.44 -11.54
C ILE A 166 6.23 4.45 -10.65
N THR A 167 6.82 4.01 -9.54
CA THR A 167 7.54 4.91 -8.62
C THR A 167 8.88 5.41 -9.20
N LYS A 168 9.61 4.58 -9.96
CA LYS A 168 10.86 4.97 -10.64
C LYS A 168 10.64 5.88 -11.86
N GLY A 169 9.53 5.72 -12.60
CA GLY A 169 9.16 6.62 -13.70
C GLY A 169 8.95 8.06 -13.25
N ILE A 170 8.47 8.24 -12.02
CA ILE A 170 8.31 9.56 -11.38
C ILE A 170 9.68 10.21 -11.10
N SER A 171 10.65 9.42 -10.59
CA SER A 171 12.01 9.90 -10.25
C SER A 171 12.87 10.33 -11.45
N ARG A 172 12.65 9.74 -12.64
CA ARG A 172 13.38 10.15 -13.86
C ARG A 172 12.82 11.42 -14.49
N SER A 173 11.51 11.67 -14.42
CA SER A 173 10.92 12.88 -15.01
C SER A 173 11.29 14.16 -14.25
N THR A 174 11.42 14.09 -12.92
CA THR A 174 11.80 15.24 -12.09
C THR A 174 13.28 15.63 -12.21
N ASN A 175 14.16 14.73 -12.66
CA ASN A 175 15.57 15.04 -12.91
C ASN A 175 15.83 15.61 -14.30
N GLN A 176 14.89 15.48 -15.24
CA GLN A 176 15.06 16.00 -16.61
C GLN A 176 14.57 17.45 -16.75
N GLU A 177 13.70 17.93 -15.85
CA GLU A 177 13.18 19.31 -15.87
C GLU A 177 14.13 20.33 -15.21
N MET A 178 15.15 19.91 -14.46
CA MET A 178 16.17 20.80 -13.87
C MET A 178 17.40 21.05 -14.76
N ARG A 179 17.45 20.49 -15.98
CA ARG A 179 18.61 20.63 -16.90
C ARG A 179 18.34 21.47 -18.15
N SER A 180 17.22 22.18 -18.22
CA SER A 180 16.91 23.07 -19.34
C SER A 180 16.50 24.45 -18.85
N LEU A 181 17.45 25.19 -18.27
CA LEU A 181 17.40 26.65 -18.25
C LEU A 181 18.58 27.13 -19.10
N PRO A 182 18.33 27.81 -20.24
CA PRO A 182 19.40 28.51 -20.94
C PRO A 182 19.89 29.69 -20.08
N ILE A 183 21.21 29.88 -20.09
CA ILE A 183 21.94 31.03 -19.51
C ILE A 183 21.51 32.32 -20.22
#